data_AF-A0A3P8F8X1-F1
#
_entry.id   AF-A0A3P8F8X1-F1
#
_cell.length_a   1.000
_cell.length_b   1.000
_cell.length_c   1.000
_cell.angle_alpha   90.00
_cell.angle_beta   90.00
_cell.angle_gamma   90.00
#
_symmetry.space_group_name_H-M   'P 1'
#
loop_
_entity.id
_entity.type
_entity.pdbx_description
1 polymer ?
#
loop_
_entity_poly.entity_id
_entity_poly.type
_entity_poly.pdbx_seq_one_letter_code
_entity_poly.pdbx_strand_id
1 'polypeptide(L)'
;MNQLPIYVTKLATLVSWSVESVCFENICCITANFYAVSSSSLFDDCSSSPVSSSKSIIDDKSDKENAVSSSSLSPREWMIQHILWPILCSSLLPSRRYPNFDLDHNENDIKSFSLQSCFIRLTSLTELYKVFERC
;
A
#
# COMPACT_ATOMS: atom_id res chain seq x y z
N MET A 1 13.07 -4.56 -6.19
CA MET A 1 14.51 -4.25 -6.08
C MET A 1 14.97 -3.10 -6.99
N ASN A 2 14.15 -2.61 -7.92
CA ASN A 2 14.57 -1.66 -8.95
C ASN A 2 15.01 -0.28 -8.41
N GLN A 3 14.64 0.07 -7.18
CA GLN A 3 15.04 1.33 -6.53
C GLN A 3 16.31 1.22 -5.68
N LEU A 4 17.00 0.07 -5.66
CA LEU A 4 18.16 -0.15 -4.81
C LEU A 4 19.30 0.87 -5.02
N PRO A 5 19.65 1.27 -6.27
CA PRO A 5 20.67 2.30 -6.48
C PRO A 5 20.29 3.66 -5.87
N ILE A 6 19.00 4.03 -5.95
CA ILE A 6 18.48 5.27 -5.36
C ILE A 6 18.55 5.20 -3.84
N TYR A 7 18.20 4.06 -3.26
CA TYR A 7 18.33 3.83 -1.82
C TYR A 7 19.78 3.97 -1.32
N VAL A 8 20.74 3.34 -2.00
CA VAL A 8 22.16 3.44 -1.66
C VAL A 8 22.66 4.89 -1.80
N THR A 9 22.25 5.60 -2.85
CA THR A 9 22.61 7.01 -3.05
C THR A 9 22.07 7.89 -1.93
N LYS A 10 20.82 7.66 -1.50
CA LYS A 10 20.20 8.39 -0.38
C LYS A 10 20.91 8.12 0.94
N LEU A 11 21.29 6.87 1.21
CA LEU A 11 22.08 6.53 2.41
C LEU A 11 23.42 7.27 2.45
N ALA A 12 24.13 7.33 1.32
CA ALA A 12 25.43 7.98 1.26
C ALA A 12 25.34 9.51 1.43
N THR A 13 24.31 10.14 0.85
CA THR A 13 24.23 11.61 0.72
C THR A 13 23.36 12.30 1.75
N LEU A 14 22.31 11.63 2.26
CA LEU A 14 21.32 12.26 3.13
C LEU A 14 21.52 11.91 4.61
N VAL A 15 22.36 10.92 4.94
CA VAL A 15 22.61 10.51 6.32
C VAL A 15 23.73 11.36 6.92
N SER A 16 23.41 12.04 8.03
CA SER A 16 24.41 12.72 8.86
C SER A 16 25.13 11.72 9.76
N TRP A 17 26.27 11.20 9.31
CA TRP A 17 27.09 10.20 10.03
C TRP A 17 27.79 10.72 11.29
N SER A 18 27.76 12.04 11.54
CA SER A 18 28.47 12.68 12.66
C SER A 18 27.68 12.67 13.99
N VAL A 19 26.35 12.63 13.95
CA VAL A 19 25.47 12.73 15.12
C VAL A 19 24.62 11.48 15.22
N GLU A 20 24.78 10.72 16.30
CA GLU A 20 24.18 9.39 16.48
C GLU A 20 22.65 9.40 16.33
N SER A 21 21.95 10.26 17.06
CA SER A 21 20.48 10.31 17.05
C SER A 21 19.92 10.61 15.66
N VAL A 22 20.47 11.62 14.99
CA VAL A 22 20.08 12.05 13.64
C VAL A 22 20.47 11.01 12.59
N CYS A 23 21.60 10.31 12.78
CA CYS A 23 22.02 9.21 11.93
C CYS A 23 20.97 8.09 11.92
N PHE A 24 20.57 7.62 13.10
CA PHE A 24 19.55 6.57 13.22
C PHE A 24 18.20 7.00 12.67
N GLU A 25 17.75 8.22 12.94
CA GLU A 25 16.50 8.75 12.41
C GLU A 25 16.51 8.79 10.87
N ASN A 26 17.59 9.28 10.26
CA ASN A 26 17.74 9.34 8.81
C ASN A 26 17.74 7.95 8.17
N ILE A 27 18.47 6.99 8.75
CA ILE A 27 18.51 5.61 8.25
C ILE A 27 17.11 4.99 8.33
N CYS A 28 16.43 5.11 9.48
CA CYS A 28 15.07 4.61 9.67
C CYS A 28 14.07 5.25 8.68
N CYS A 29 14.17 6.55 8.43
CA CYS A 29 13.31 7.25 7.48
C CYS A 29 13.56 6.80 6.03
N ILE A 30 14.82 6.69 5.61
CA ILE A 30 15.19 6.28 4.25
C ILE A 30 14.80 4.81 4.01
N THR A 31 15.04 3.93 4.99
CA THR A 31 14.63 2.52 4.93
C THR A 31 13.12 2.37 4.88
N ALA A 32 12.38 3.10 5.73
CA ALA A 32 10.92 3.09 5.71
C ALA A 32 10.36 3.53 4.34
N ASN A 33 10.94 4.57 3.73
CA ASN A 33 10.52 5.04 2.41
C ASN A 33 10.85 4.02 1.30
N PHE A 34 12.00 3.34 1.37
CA PHE A 34 12.38 2.31 0.40
C PHE A 34 11.45 1.09 0.42
N TYR A 35 11.00 0.66 1.61
CA TYR A 35 10.07 -0.46 1.77
C TYR A 35 8.59 -0.04 1.68
N ALA A 36 8.28 1.26 1.65
CA ALA A 36 6.91 1.73 1.50
C ALA A 36 6.29 1.25 0.18
N VAL A 37 5.04 0.80 0.24
CA VAL A 37 4.30 0.34 -0.94
C VAL A 37 3.87 1.53 -1.78
N SER A 38 4.79 2.05 -2.60
CA SER A 38 4.51 3.09 -3.57
C SER A 38 3.80 2.49 -4.79
N SER A 39 2.78 3.18 -5.28
CA SER A 39 1.94 2.78 -6.42
C SER A 39 2.71 2.59 -7.73
N SER A 40 3.94 3.11 -7.84
CA SER A 40 4.66 3.23 -9.10
C SER A 40 5.79 2.23 -9.34
N SER A 41 6.13 1.31 -8.41
CA SER A 41 7.41 0.58 -8.58
C SER A 41 7.53 -0.86 -8.08
N LEU A 42 6.60 -1.38 -7.29
CA LEU A 42 6.80 -2.69 -6.68
C LEU A 42 6.26 -3.85 -7.53
N PHE A 43 5.29 -3.57 -8.39
CA PHE A 43 4.60 -4.58 -9.19
C PHE A 43 4.14 -3.94 -10.51
N ASP A 44 5.09 -3.37 -11.27
CA ASP A 44 4.84 -3.20 -12.70
C ASP A 44 4.75 -4.62 -13.26
N ASP A 45 3.64 -4.92 -13.92
CA ASP A 45 3.10 -6.26 -14.13
C ASP A 45 4.15 -7.27 -14.63
N CYS A 46 4.57 -8.20 -13.75
CA CYS A 46 5.00 -9.53 -14.21
C CYS A 46 3.76 -10.33 -14.64
N SER A 47 3.02 -9.82 -15.64
CA SER A 47 2.09 -10.57 -16.46
C SER A 47 2.55 -10.61 -17.92
N SER A 48 3.59 -9.86 -18.31
CA SER A 48 4.19 -9.97 -19.64
C SER A 48 5.49 -10.79 -19.62
N SER A 49 5.35 -12.10 -19.52
CA SER A 49 6.27 -12.97 -20.25
C SER A 49 5.49 -14.09 -20.95
N PRO A 50 5.30 -14.00 -22.28
CA PRO A 50 5.09 -15.18 -23.09
C PRO A 50 6.44 -15.88 -23.20
N VAL A 51 6.81 -16.69 -22.19
CA VAL A 51 7.93 -17.60 -22.36
C VAL A 51 7.42 -18.75 -23.21
N SER A 52 7.85 -18.73 -24.46
CA SER A 52 7.80 -19.82 -25.43
C SER A 52 8.11 -21.16 -24.79
N SER A 53 7.07 -21.87 -24.35
CA SER A 53 7.10 -23.33 -24.29
C SER A 53 6.85 -23.82 -25.70
N SER A 54 7.87 -24.49 -26.23
CA SER A 54 7.95 -25.10 -27.54
C SER A 54 6.62 -25.65 -28.03
N LYS A 55 6.27 -25.21 -29.24
CA LYS A 55 5.24 -25.77 -30.11
C LYS A 55 5.44 -27.28 -30.27
N SER A 56 4.64 -28.08 -29.57
CA SER A 56 4.26 -29.42 -30.03
C SER A 56 2.75 -29.49 -30.07
N ILE A 57 2.26 -29.51 -31.30
CA ILE A 57 0.89 -29.76 -31.75
C ILE A 57 0.40 -31.09 -31.13
N ILE A 58 -0.81 -31.12 -30.57
CA ILE A 58 -1.91 -32.07 -30.82
C ILE A 58 -3.15 -31.65 -30.00
N ASP A 59 -4.30 -31.65 -30.68
CA ASP A 59 -5.71 -31.52 -30.24
C ASP A 59 -6.06 -32.06 -28.85
N ASP A 60 -6.97 -31.39 -28.12
CA ASP A 60 -8.35 -31.89 -27.96
C ASP A 60 -9.29 -30.84 -27.31
N LYS A 61 -10.57 -30.92 -27.65
CA LYS A 61 -11.66 -30.00 -27.36
C LYS A 61 -12.45 -30.52 -26.16
N SER A 62 -12.56 -29.75 -25.06
CA SER A 62 -13.62 -29.99 -24.06
C SER A 62 -14.04 -28.71 -23.32
N ASP A 63 -15.27 -28.31 -23.63
CA ASP A 63 -16.35 -27.83 -22.77
C ASP A 63 -16.11 -26.77 -21.66
N LYS A 64 -16.82 -25.66 -21.87
CA LYS A 64 -17.22 -24.69 -20.86
C LYS A 64 -18.08 -25.36 -19.78
N GLU A 65 -17.62 -25.29 -18.54
CA GLU A 65 -18.49 -25.24 -17.38
C GLU A 65 -17.80 -24.56 -16.19
N ASN A 66 -18.50 -23.56 -15.64
CA ASN A 66 -18.26 -22.79 -14.42
C ASN A 66 -17.11 -23.26 -13.50
N ALA A 67 -15.90 -22.79 -13.78
CA ALA A 67 -14.88 -22.66 -12.74
C ALA A 67 -15.13 -21.34 -12.01
N VAL A 68 -15.69 -21.46 -10.81
CA VAL A 68 -15.71 -20.43 -9.76
C VAL A 68 -14.46 -19.57 -9.90
N SER A 69 -14.64 -18.29 -10.20
CA SER A 69 -13.58 -17.30 -10.19
C SER A 69 -13.05 -17.21 -8.75
N SER A 70 -12.16 -18.13 -8.38
CA SER A 70 -11.23 -17.92 -7.28
C SER A 70 -10.51 -16.65 -7.66
N SER A 71 -10.91 -15.54 -7.04
CA SER A 71 -10.39 -14.22 -7.30
C SER A 71 -8.88 -14.29 -7.17
N SER A 72 -8.17 -14.40 -8.30
CA SER A 72 -6.72 -14.37 -8.32
C SER A 72 -6.32 -12.93 -8.03
N LEU A 73 -6.36 -12.57 -6.75
CA LEU A 73 -5.89 -11.28 -6.26
C LEU A 73 -4.51 -11.05 -6.85
N SER A 74 -4.24 -9.82 -7.29
CA SER A 74 -2.89 -9.48 -7.71
C SER A 74 -1.93 -9.78 -6.53
N PRO A 75 -0.67 -10.18 -6.81
CA PRO A 75 0.30 -10.44 -5.73
C PRO A 75 0.42 -9.28 -4.74
N ARG A 76 0.18 -8.05 -5.21
CA ARG A 76 0.13 -6.82 -4.40
C ARG A 76 -1.05 -6.81 -3.42
N GLU A 77 -2.27 -7.06 -3.90
CA GLU A 77 -3.47 -7.08 -3.06
C GLU A 77 -3.36 -8.17 -1.99
N TRP A 78 -2.85 -9.34 -2.37
CA TRP A 78 -2.60 -10.43 -1.43
C TRP A 78 -1.61 -10.02 -0.34
N MET A 79 -0.48 -9.41 -0.73
CA MET A 79 0.53 -8.92 0.23
C MET A 79 -0.04 -7.85 1.17
N ILE A 80 -0.85 -6.91 0.65
CA ILE A 80 -1.49 -5.88 1.46
C ILE A 80 -2.42 -6.52 2.49
N GLN A 81 -3.28 -7.44 2.05
CA GLN A 81 -4.29 -8.06 2.90
C GLN A 81 -3.70 -9.02 3.96
N HIS A 82 -2.67 -9.79 3.60
CA HIS A 82 -2.20 -10.90 4.43
C HIS A 82 -0.85 -10.66 5.11
N ILE A 83 -0.04 -9.69 4.65
CA ILE A 83 1.24 -9.37 5.28
C ILE A 83 1.16 -8.00 5.96
N LEU A 84 0.78 -6.96 5.22
CA LEU A 84 0.84 -5.60 5.77
C LEU A 84 -0.26 -5.33 6.79
N TRP A 85 -1.50 -5.73 6.49
CA TRP A 85 -2.63 -5.47 7.37
C TRP A 85 -2.48 -6.09 8.78
N PRO A 86 -2.08 -7.37 8.95
CA PRO A 86 -1.86 -7.92 10.30
C PRO A 86 -0.80 -7.17 11.10
N ILE A 87 0.28 -6.73 10.46
CA ILE A 87 1.37 -5.99 11.11
C ILE A 87 0.90 -4.58 11.48
N LEU A 88 0.13 -3.93 10.59
CA LEU A 88 -0.48 -2.62 10.84
C LEU A 88 -1.40 -2.65 12.06
N CYS A 89 -2.20 -3.71 12.21
CA CYS A 89 -3.13 -3.82 13.33
C CYS A 89 -2.47 -4.21 14.66
N SER A 90 -1.32 -4.89 14.64
CA SER A 90 -0.70 -5.47 15.85
C SER A 90 0.53 -4.71 16.37
N SER A 91 1.32 -4.11 15.49
CA SER A 91 2.66 -3.61 15.82
C SER A 91 2.83 -2.11 15.55
N LEU A 92 2.12 -1.56 14.57
CA LEU A 92 2.28 -0.15 14.21
C LEU A 92 1.45 0.74 15.13
N LEU A 93 2.15 1.54 15.93
CA LEU A 93 1.55 2.65 16.68
C LEU A 93 1.45 3.85 15.75
N PRO A 94 0.26 4.21 15.29
CA PRO A 94 0.13 5.38 14.44
C PRO A 94 0.53 6.63 15.23
N SER A 95 1.25 7.53 14.57
CA SER A 95 1.70 8.79 15.19
C SER A 95 0.49 9.54 15.75
N ARG A 96 0.54 9.90 17.03
CA ARG A 96 -0.55 10.53 17.80
C ARG A 96 -1.00 11.89 17.26
N ARG A 97 -0.39 12.40 16.18
CA ARG A 97 -0.88 13.56 15.42
C ARG A 97 -2.00 13.17 14.46
N TYR A 98 -2.97 12.43 14.95
CA TYR A 98 -4.27 12.41 14.31
C TYR A 98 -4.87 13.80 14.51
N PRO A 99 -5.20 14.56 13.45
CA PRO A 99 -6.17 15.62 13.63
C PRO A 99 -7.39 14.95 14.22
N ASN A 100 -7.86 15.47 15.35
CA ASN A 100 -9.02 14.95 16.04
C ASN A 100 -10.10 14.64 15.00
N PHE A 101 -10.60 13.40 15.03
CA PHE A 101 -11.72 12.96 14.21
C PHE A 101 -13.04 13.66 14.63
N ASP A 102 -12.96 14.52 15.65
CA ASP A 102 -14.05 15.41 16.03
C ASP A 102 -14.24 16.47 14.96
N LEU A 103 -15.37 16.30 14.27
CA LEU A 103 -16.18 17.35 13.71
C LEU A 103 -16.08 18.61 14.59
N ASP A 104 -15.32 19.61 14.14
CA ASP A 104 -15.77 20.98 14.28
C ASP A 104 -15.25 21.76 13.08
N HIS A 105 -16.19 22.08 12.21
CA HIS A 105 -16.05 22.96 11.07
C HIS A 105 -15.75 24.38 11.58
N ASN A 106 -14.50 24.66 11.92
CA ASN A 106 -14.01 26.03 12.07
C ASN A 106 -13.19 26.38 10.83
N GLU A 107 -13.84 27.09 9.92
CA GLU A 107 -13.39 27.44 8.57
C GLU A 107 -12.21 28.43 8.50
N ASN A 108 -11.48 28.65 9.61
CA ASN A 108 -10.50 29.73 9.70
C ASN A 108 -9.03 29.28 9.86
N ASP A 109 -8.74 27.98 9.98
CA ASP A 109 -7.36 27.48 10.09
C ASP A 109 -6.84 26.85 8.79
N ILE A 110 -6.68 27.69 7.76
CA ILE A 110 -6.13 27.32 6.44
C ILE A 110 -4.61 26.98 6.47
N LYS A 111 -3.96 26.94 7.65
CA LYS A 111 -2.48 26.87 7.75
C LYS A 111 -1.92 25.79 8.66
N SER A 112 -2.56 24.63 8.73
CA SER A 112 -1.84 23.43 9.11
C SER A 112 -2.04 22.36 8.04
N PHE A 113 -1.02 22.20 7.19
CA PHE A 113 -0.77 20.96 6.45
C PHE A 113 -0.39 19.87 7.47
N SER A 114 -1.32 19.57 8.37
CA SER A 114 -1.32 18.35 9.15
C SER A 114 -1.37 17.21 8.14
N LEU A 115 -0.27 16.47 8.01
CA LEU A 115 -0.15 15.15 7.35
C LEU A 115 -1.48 14.72 6.75
N GLN A 116 -1.73 15.10 5.49
CA GLN A 116 -2.99 14.87 4.81
C GLN A 116 -3.41 13.42 5.06
N SER A 117 -4.54 13.29 5.72
CA SER A 117 -5.14 12.10 6.28
C SER A 117 -4.83 10.81 5.50
N CYS A 118 -3.88 10.00 5.97
CA CYS A 118 -3.68 8.63 5.46
C CYS A 118 -4.94 7.76 5.60
N PHE A 119 -5.86 8.15 6.48
CA PHE A 119 -7.15 7.51 6.69
C PHE A 119 -8.28 8.53 6.50
N ILE A 120 -9.17 8.26 5.55
CA ILE A 120 -10.33 9.11 5.26
C ILE A 120 -11.58 8.29 5.51
N ARG A 121 -12.52 8.83 6.30
CA ARG A 121 -13.84 8.23 6.43
C ARG A 121 -14.64 8.49 5.16
N LEU A 122 -14.84 7.45 4.37
CA LEU A 122 -15.67 7.53 3.16
C LEU A 122 -17.17 7.49 3.49
N THR A 123 -17.56 6.72 4.51
CA THR A 123 -18.97 6.53 4.87
C THR A 123 -19.13 6.05 6.31
N SER A 124 -20.37 6.02 6.81
CA SER A 124 -20.78 5.30 8.00
C SER A 124 -21.94 4.37 7.68
N LEU A 125 -21.92 3.18 8.30
CA LEU A 125 -23.02 2.20 8.18
C LEU A 125 -24.38 2.82 8.56
N THR A 126 -24.41 3.73 9.53
CA THR A 126 -25.65 4.42 9.93
C THR A 126 -26.25 5.27 8.82
N GLU A 127 -25.43 5.88 7.97
CA GLU A 127 -25.91 6.63 6.79
C GLU A 127 -26.33 5.69 5.67
N LEU A 128 -25.58 4.61 5.46
CA LEU A 128 -25.89 3.61 4.44
C LEU A 128 -27.24 2.92 4.72
N TYR A 129 -27.50 2.54 5.97
CA TYR A 129 -28.74 1.85 6.37
C TYR A 129 -29.99 2.73 6.32
N LYS A 130 -29.87 4.04 6.07
CA LYS A 130 -31.04 4.91 5.80
C LYS A 130 -31.58 4.75 4.37
N VAL A 131 -30.74 4.30 3.44
CA VAL A 131 -31.08 4.22 2.02
C VAL A 131 -31.17 2.77 1.55
N PHE A 132 -30.36 1.88 2.12
CA PHE A 132 -30.34 0.46 1.76
C PHE A 132 -31.09 -0.39 2.79
N GLU A 133 -32.40 -0.53 2.60
CA GLU A 133 -33.26 -1.46 3.36
C GLU A 133 -33.37 -2.83 2.67
N ARG A 134 -33.76 -3.86 3.43
CA ARG A 134 -34.05 -5.19 2.86
C ARG A 134 -35.40 -5.16 2.13
N CYS A 135 -35.51 -5.91 1.04
CA CYS A 135 -36.79 -6.13 0.35
C CYS A 135 -37.82 -6.85 1.24
#